data_AF-A0A2S5GUC5-F1
#
_entry.id   AF-A0A2S5GUC5-F1
#
_cell.length_a   1.000
_cell.length_b   1.000
_cell.length_c   1.000
_cell.angle_alpha   90.00
_cell.angle_beta   90.00
_cell.angle_gamma   90.00
#
_symmetry.space_group_name_H-M   'P 1'
#
loop_
_entity.id
_entity.type
_entity.pdbx_description
1 polymer ?
#
loop_
_entity_poly.entity_id
_entity_poly.type
_entity_poly.pdbx_seq_one_letter_code
_entity_poly.pdbx_strand_id
1 'polypeptide(L)'
;MKTIHLLSALAPTALIVATLLSGPAHAQQAVAPTTATPGPNIALTRDDVMRDLTAWRESGVERNWNSDNTPDINSPEYIASYRKYVDMVHPSNAVPPMQSQSTGKW
;
A
#
# COMPACT_ATOMS: atom_id res chain seq x y z
N MET A 1 8.09 31.81 -36.76
CA MET A 1 7.18 31.94 -37.92
C MET A 1 5.77 31.66 -37.43
N LYS A 2 4.86 32.58 -37.66
CA LYS A 2 3.52 32.63 -37.04
C LYS A 2 2.52 32.80 -38.18
N THR A 3 1.71 31.78 -38.43
CA THR A 3 0.65 31.82 -39.43
C THR A 3 -0.68 31.85 -38.71
N ILE A 4 -1.43 32.91 -39.00
CA ILE A 4 -2.83 33.13 -38.60
C ILE A 4 -3.66 32.79 -39.84
N HIS A 5 -4.73 32.02 -39.68
CA HIS A 5 -5.85 32.07 -40.60
C HIS A 5 -7.14 32.27 -39.81
N LEU A 6 -7.86 33.33 -40.19
CA LEU A 6 -9.09 33.83 -39.60
C LEU A 6 -10.22 33.70 -40.64
N LEU A 7 -11.41 33.36 -40.13
CA LEU A 7 -12.77 33.59 -40.67
C LEU A 7 -13.17 32.80 -41.95
N SER A 8 -14.39 32.31 -42.17
CA SER A 8 -15.71 32.49 -41.55
C SER A 8 -16.74 31.50 -42.16
N ALA A 9 -17.86 31.30 -41.46
CA ALA A 9 -19.25 31.32 -41.96
C ALA A 9 -20.14 30.06 -41.81
N LEU A 10 -21.36 30.34 -41.29
CA LEU A 10 -22.67 29.69 -41.50
C LEU A 10 -23.05 28.45 -40.66
N ALA A 11 -23.79 28.72 -39.57
CA ALA A 11 -24.86 27.87 -39.05
C ALA A 11 -26.08 27.92 -40.02
N PRO A 12 -27.03 26.95 -40.11
CA PRO A 12 -27.64 26.27 -38.94
C PRO A 12 -28.10 24.79 -39.10
N THR A 13 -28.27 24.15 -37.95
CA THR A 13 -29.24 23.07 -37.61
C THR A 13 -29.55 21.95 -38.63
N ALA A 14 -29.01 20.76 -38.36
CA ALA A 14 -29.73 19.52 -38.59
C ALA A 14 -29.63 18.64 -37.32
N LEU A 15 -30.78 18.46 -36.68
CA LEU A 15 -31.01 17.63 -35.52
C LEU A 15 -30.86 16.15 -35.91
N ILE A 16 -29.85 15.44 -35.40
CA ILE A 16 -29.90 13.98 -35.30
C ILE A 16 -29.46 13.59 -33.88
N VAL A 17 -30.43 13.10 -33.13
CA VAL A 17 -30.29 12.48 -31.80
C VAL A 17 -29.49 11.19 -31.94
N ALA A 18 -28.37 11.12 -31.22
CA ALA A 18 -27.72 9.87 -30.85
C ALA A 18 -27.12 10.02 -29.44
N THR A 19 -27.97 10.22 -28.43
CA THR A 19 -27.56 10.09 -27.03
C THR A 19 -27.51 8.61 -26.65
N LEU A 20 -26.52 7.89 -27.18
CA LEU A 20 -26.15 6.58 -26.66
C LEU A 20 -24.88 6.72 -25.84
N LEU A 21 -25.10 6.97 -24.56
CA LEU A 21 -24.45 6.30 -23.44
C LEU A 21 -22.91 6.32 -23.44
N SER A 22 -22.34 7.44 -23.04
CA SER A 22 -20.99 7.50 -22.48
C SER A 22 -21.01 8.38 -21.24
N GLY A 23 -21.62 7.85 -20.18
CA GLY A 23 -21.34 8.33 -18.83
C GLY A 23 -19.88 8.00 -18.48
N PRO A 24 -19.24 8.74 -17.56
CA PRO A 24 -17.92 8.38 -17.08
C PRO A 24 -18.00 6.93 -16.60
N ALA A 25 -17.09 6.08 -17.07
CA ALA A 25 -16.83 4.81 -16.43
C ALA A 25 -16.39 5.14 -15.00
N HIS A 26 -17.36 5.24 -14.09
CA HIS A 26 -17.08 5.27 -12.67
C HIS A 26 -16.36 3.96 -12.41
N ALA A 27 -15.08 4.06 -12.03
CA ALA A 27 -14.38 2.96 -11.40
C ALA A 27 -15.29 2.50 -10.26
N GLN A 28 -16.00 1.40 -10.46
CA GLN A 28 -16.88 0.84 -9.47
C GLN A 28 -15.96 0.41 -8.33
N GLN A 29 -15.89 1.24 -7.30
CA GLN A 29 -15.22 0.90 -6.05
C GLN A 29 -15.95 -0.33 -5.53
N ALA A 30 -15.32 -1.49 -5.74
CA ALA A 30 -15.75 -2.71 -5.08
C ALA A 30 -15.74 -2.40 -3.58
N VAL A 31 -16.91 -2.43 -2.96
CA VAL A 31 -17.03 -2.32 -1.51
C VAL A 31 -16.30 -3.55 -0.96
N ALA A 32 -15.13 -3.34 -0.36
CA ALA A 32 -14.41 -4.42 0.30
C ALA A 32 -15.36 -5.06 1.32
N PRO A 33 -15.42 -6.40 1.42
CA PRO A 33 -16.25 -7.06 2.42
C PRO A 33 -15.88 -6.53 3.82
N THR A 34 -16.87 -6.05 4.56
CA THR A 34 -16.74 -5.45 5.89
C THR A 34 -16.42 -6.46 7.00
N THR A 35 -16.00 -7.67 6.65
CA THR A 35 -15.66 -8.75 7.59
C THR A 35 -14.15 -8.96 7.73
N ALA A 36 -13.37 -7.88 7.65
CA ALA A 36 -12.01 -7.93 8.20
C ALA A 36 -12.14 -7.76 9.72
N THR A 37 -12.07 -8.86 10.47
CA THR A 37 -11.89 -8.81 11.92
C THR A 37 -10.72 -7.88 12.21
N PRO A 38 -10.89 -6.80 13.01
CA PRO A 38 -9.79 -5.94 13.37
C PRO A 38 -8.70 -6.82 13.98
N GLY A 39 -7.49 -6.73 13.42
CA GLY A 39 -6.34 -7.39 14.00
C GLY A 39 -6.20 -7.02 15.48
N PRO A 40 -5.53 -7.85 16.30
CA PRO A 40 -5.30 -7.53 17.70
C PRO A 40 -4.71 -6.11 17.80
N ASN A 41 -5.31 -5.27 18.66
CA ASN A 41 -4.78 -3.94 18.95
C ASN A 41 -3.51 -4.12 19.80
N ILE A 42 -2.38 -4.38 19.15
CA ILE A 42 -1.07 -4.46 19.78
C ILE A 42 -0.63 -3.03 20.06
N ALA A 43 -0.53 -2.67 21.34
CA ALA A 43 0.06 -1.39 21.74
C ALA A 43 1.57 -1.40 21.43
N LEU A 44 1.96 -0.78 20.31
CA LEU A 44 3.35 -0.61 19.91
C LEU A 44 4.04 0.43 20.80
N THR A 45 5.19 0.07 21.37
CA THR A 45 6.02 1.02 22.11
C THR A 45 7.02 1.72 21.18
N ARG A 46 7.58 2.85 21.63
CA ARG A 46 8.65 3.54 20.89
C ARG A 46 9.87 2.65 20.68
N ASP A 47 10.23 1.86 21.69
CA ASP A 47 11.34 0.91 21.62
C ASP A 47 11.10 -0.19 20.58
N ASP A 48 9.87 -0.66 20.41
CA ASP A 48 9.53 -1.64 19.37
C ASP A 48 9.73 -1.05 17.97
N VAL A 49 9.25 0.17 17.73
CA VAL A 49 9.42 0.87 16.45
C VAL A 49 10.90 1.14 16.16
N MET A 50 11.68 1.52 17.17
CA MET A 50 13.10 1.80 16.98
C MET A 50 13.90 0.53 16.65
N ARG A 51 13.54 -0.61 17.26
CA ARG A 51 14.12 -1.91 16.94
C ARG A 51 13.80 -2.33 15.51
N ASP A 52 12.55 -2.16 15.09
CA ASP A 52 12.08 -2.48 13.74
C ASP A 52 12.82 -1.63 12.68
N LEU A 53 12.96 -0.32 12.92
CA LEU A 53 13.70 0.57 12.03
C LEU A 53 15.20 0.22 11.95
N THR A 54 15.81 -0.18 13.05
CA THR A 54 17.19 -0.69 13.04
C THR A 54 17.29 -1.96 12.20
N ALA A 55 16.38 -2.92 12.38
CA ALA A 55 16.34 -4.15 11.59
C ALA A 55 16.11 -3.86 10.09
N TRP A 56 15.23 -2.92 9.76
CA TRP A 56 14.96 -2.46 8.40
C TRP A 56 16.24 -1.93 7.72
N ARG A 57 17.04 -1.15 8.45
CA ARG A 57 18.30 -0.59 7.95
C ARG A 57 19.41 -1.65 7.85
N GLU A 58 19.61 -2.44 8.89
CA GLU A 58 20.69 -3.44 8.96
C GLU A 58 20.47 -4.62 8.01
N SER A 59 19.22 -4.92 7.66
CA SER A 59 18.87 -5.97 6.70
C SER A 59 19.28 -5.61 5.27
N GLY A 60 19.39 -4.31 5.00
CA GLY A 60 19.59 -3.77 3.65
C GLY A 60 18.28 -3.56 2.88
N VAL A 61 17.12 -3.86 3.46
CA VAL A 61 15.82 -3.60 2.81
C VAL A 61 15.65 -2.11 2.54
N GLU A 62 16.12 -1.22 3.42
CA GLU A 62 16.13 0.23 3.20
C GLU A 62 16.78 0.63 1.86
N ARG A 63 17.87 -0.03 1.45
CA ARG A 63 18.57 0.29 0.20
C ARG A 63 17.74 -0.06 -1.03
N ASN A 64 16.88 -1.07 -0.93
CA ASN A 64 15.98 -1.47 -2.01
C ASN A 64 14.82 -0.47 -2.17
N TRP A 65 14.45 0.24 -1.10
CA TRP A 65 13.36 1.21 -1.05
C TRP A 65 13.82 2.68 -1.03
N ASN A 66 15.10 2.94 -1.29
CA ASN A 66 15.72 4.27 -1.28
C ASN A 66 15.32 5.15 -2.50
N SER A 67 14.78 4.53 -3.55
CA SER A 67 14.39 5.20 -4.80
C SER A 67 12.88 5.45 -4.86
N ASP A 68 12.46 6.39 -5.71
CA ASP A 68 11.05 6.60 -6.06
C ASP A 68 10.42 5.42 -6.82
N ASN A 69 11.22 4.43 -7.24
CA ASN A 69 10.74 3.23 -7.92
C ASN A 69 10.57 2.05 -6.95
N THR A 70 9.50 1.29 -7.13
CA THR A 70 9.32 0.01 -6.44
C THR A 70 10.46 -0.95 -6.82
N PRO A 71 11.17 -1.55 -5.85
CA PRO A 71 12.20 -2.55 -6.15
C PRO A 71 11.58 -3.79 -6.79
N ASP A 72 12.40 -4.54 -7.53
CA ASP A 72 12.00 -5.88 -7.96
C ASP A 72 11.94 -6.82 -6.74
N ILE A 73 10.72 -7.05 -6.26
CA ILE A 73 10.44 -7.90 -5.10
C ILE A 73 10.74 -9.39 -5.35
N ASN A 74 10.97 -9.79 -6.61
CA ASN A 74 11.33 -11.16 -6.97
C ASN A 74 12.84 -11.34 -7.18
N SER A 75 13.62 -10.26 -7.10
CA SER A 75 15.07 -10.33 -7.21
C SER A 75 15.69 -11.13 -6.06
N PRO A 76 16.74 -11.92 -6.31
CA PRO A 76 17.40 -12.69 -5.27
C PRO A 76 17.99 -11.79 -4.17
N GLU A 77 18.42 -10.59 -4.50
CA GLU A 77 18.93 -9.59 -3.56
C GLU A 77 17.83 -9.11 -2.60
N TYR A 78 16.63 -8.81 -3.13
CA TYR A 78 15.49 -8.40 -2.30
C TYR A 78 15.03 -9.53 -1.38
N ILE A 79 14.92 -10.75 -1.90
CA ILE A 79 14.51 -11.92 -1.11
C ILE A 79 15.52 -12.16 0.03
N ALA A 80 16.82 -12.02 -0.24
CA ALA A 80 17.86 -12.20 0.77
C ALA A 80 17.81 -11.11 1.87
N SER A 81 17.67 -9.84 1.51
CA SER A 81 17.58 -8.75 2.49
C SER A 81 16.28 -8.83 3.29
N TYR A 82 15.16 -9.14 2.64
CA TYR A 82 13.87 -9.28 3.31
C TYR A 82 13.84 -10.47 4.27
N ARG A 83 14.43 -11.61 3.91
CA ARG A 83 14.58 -12.74 4.84
C ARG A 83 15.38 -12.34 6.09
N LYS A 84 16.49 -11.64 5.89
CA LYS A 84 17.29 -11.12 7.01
C LYS A 84 16.49 -10.17 7.90
N TYR A 85 15.70 -9.27 7.32
CA TYR A 85 14.79 -8.39 8.06
C TYR A 85 13.82 -9.19 8.94
N VAL A 86 13.13 -10.16 8.34
CA VAL A 86 12.16 -11.03 9.04
C VAL A 86 12.81 -11.76 10.22
N ASP A 87 14.02 -12.29 10.04
CA ASP A 87 14.75 -12.98 11.11
C ASP A 87 15.13 -12.03 12.28
N MET A 88 15.36 -10.74 12.01
CA MET A 88 15.74 -9.75 13.02
C MET A 88 14.54 -9.17 13.77
N VAL A 89 13.38 -9.03 13.11
CA VAL A 89 12.14 -8.53 13.75
C VAL A 89 11.35 -9.65 14.43
N HIS A 90 11.52 -10.89 13.98
CA HIS A 90 10.99 -12.10 14.61
C HIS A 90 12.12 -13.02 15.08
N PRO A 91 12.98 -12.59 16.02
CA PRO A 91 14.11 -13.41 16.48
C PRO A 91 13.66 -14.69 17.23
N SER A 92 12.37 -14.99 17.27
CA SER A 92 11.74 -16.08 18.00
C SER A 92 10.28 -16.19 17.50
N ASN A 93 9.61 -17.32 17.24
CA ASN A 93 9.38 -18.46 18.15
C ASN A 93 9.41 -18.12 19.66
N ALA A 94 9.34 -16.85 20.05
CA ALA A 94 9.34 -16.43 21.46
C ALA A 94 7.87 -16.41 21.77
N VAL A 95 7.45 -17.52 22.34
CA VAL A 95 6.61 -17.54 23.53
C VAL A 95 5.95 -16.18 23.75
N PRO A 96 4.70 -15.98 23.29
CA PRO A 96 3.93 -14.82 23.71
C PRO A 96 4.04 -14.71 25.24
N PRO A 97 4.14 -13.50 25.82
CA PRO A 97 4.15 -13.38 27.27
C PRO A 97 2.94 -14.15 27.76
N MET A 98 3.18 -15.25 28.49
CA MET A 98 2.14 -16.00 29.17
C MET A 98 1.37 -14.96 29.96
N GLN A 99 0.18 -14.59 29.46
CA GLN A 99 -0.78 -13.83 30.22
C GLN A 99 -0.90 -14.61 31.51
N SER A 100 -0.37 -14.06 32.59
CA SER A 100 -0.53 -14.64 33.92
C SER A 100 -2.04 -14.75 34.10
N GLN A 101 -2.56 -15.96 33.90
CA GLN A 101 -3.87 -16.37 34.36
C GLN A 101 -3.79 -16.10 35.85
N SER A 102 -4.28 -14.93 36.24
CA SER A 102 -4.68 -14.65 37.60
C SER A 102 -5.79 -15.67 37.86
N THR A 103 -5.38 -16.83 38.36
CA THR A 103 -6.23 -17.79 39.03
C THR A 103 -6.78 -17.06 40.24
N GLY A 104 -7.86 -16.31 40.00
CA GLY A 104 -8.78 -15.82 41.01
C GLY A 104 -9.29 -17.05 41.74
N LYS A 105 -8.70 -17.25 42.91
CA LYS A 105 -8.89 -18.37 43.80
C LYS A 105 -10.03 -18.03 44.76
N TRP A 106 -11.02 -18.93 44.78
CA TRP A 106 -12.12 -19.11 45.73
C TRP A 106 -13.15 -17.99 45.85
#